data_AF-A0A6G2ILS5-F1
#
_entry.id   AF-A0A6G2ILS5-F1
#
_cell.length_a   1.000
_cell.length_b   1.000
_cell.length_c   1.000
_cell.angle_alpha   90.00
_cell.angle_beta   90.00
_cell.angle_gamma   90.00
#
_symmetry.space_group_name_H-M   'P 1'
#
loop_
_entity.id
_entity.type
_entity.pdbx_description
1 polymer ?
#
loop_
_entity_poly.entity_id
_entity_poly.type
_entity_poly.pdbx_seq_one_letter_code
_entity_poly.pdbx_strand_id
1 'polypeptide(L)'
;MGNGADAALAGMRRLHAPDRPGPSWTARGNGQLAAVAGAFTVAQLVLVPPGTGLGWDEAVYVSQVSPQAPAAFFSAPRARGVPLLVAPVAAWSTSTPLLRVYLAVLSGLGLYLALRAWRGLFPARVLAGAGALFATLWVTLFYAPQAMPNYWVAVGALACVGCFLRARADRYGRAALWGVAAGAAVMAWMRPTDAVWVTLPLLVLAAFTRRARLAAVLVAGLAAGAAEWVVEAYVSYGGLGQRLSDASRVQGGLGWNFAVDDQMRSLGGRALCRPCTGPWPEPVLILWWCALPVLAGLGLAVAHRARRTIRTLVPLVCATTAAVPYLFMIGYAAPRFLLPAYALLAIPVADGLFRLAATPGGRWRPVGAALVALALAGHLAVQYAVVDHTVDRTAAARRAWARTAAELHRLGVRPPCLLTGHEAIPIAFYTGCASAQTRGNNANTTEAEILRTTRRIPVAVLSGPAGRPPAYARTWEVRRSGDVRIHLAPHGGPA
;
A
#
# COMPACT_ATOMS: atom_id res chain seq x y z
N MET A 1 74.33 -23.66 -38.25
CA MET A 1 73.75 -22.30 -38.21
C MET A 1 72.25 -22.49 -38.45
N GLY A 2 71.33 -22.35 -37.50
CA GLY A 2 71.31 -21.48 -36.35
C GLY A 2 70.12 -20.54 -36.50
N ASN A 3 68.96 -20.99 -35.99
CA ASN A 3 67.76 -20.23 -35.63
C ASN A 3 66.71 -19.93 -36.71
N GLY A 4 65.68 -20.79 -36.73
CA GLY A 4 64.29 -20.35 -36.84
C GLY A 4 63.71 -20.06 -35.45
N ALA A 5 62.75 -19.14 -35.37
CA ALA A 5 61.72 -19.05 -34.31
C ALA A 5 60.83 -17.78 -34.42
N ASP A 6 61.22 -16.73 -35.15
CA ASP A 6 60.58 -15.42 -34.95
C ASP A 6 59.38 -15.08 -35.86
N ALA A 7 59.09 -15.88 -36.89
CA ALA A 7 57.97 -15.60 -37.79
C ALA A 7 56.61 -16.18 -37.34
N ALA A 8 56.60 -17.12 -36.39
CA ALA A 8 55.37 -17.81 -35.95
C ALA A 8 54.68 -17.16 -34.72
N LEU A 9 55.30 -16.16 -34.09
CA LEU A 9 54.80 -15.53 -32.86
C LEU A 9 54.04 -14.21 -33.05
N ALA A 10 54.01 -13.65 -34.26
CA ALA A 10 53.29 -12.41 -34.55
C ALA A 10 51.78 -12.61 -34.82
N GLY A 11 51.34 -13.85 -35.09
CA GLY A 11 49.95 -14.18 -35.44
C GLY A 11 49.02 -14.55 -34.28
N MET A 12 49.54 -14.83 -33.08
CA MET A 12 48.75 -15.38 -31.96
C MET A 12 48.46 -14.39 -30.81
N ARG A 13 48.75 -13.09 -30.98
CA ARG A 13 48.51 -12.05 -29.96
C ARG A 13 47.31 -11.13 -30.25
N ARG A 14 46.26 -11.65 -30.89
CA ARG A 14 44.94 -10.98 -31.00
C ARG A 14 43.77 -11.88 -30.62
N LEU A 15 43.98 -12.82 -29.70
CA LEU A 15 42.88 -13.54 -29.06
C LEU A 15 42.54 -12.87 -27.74
N HIS A 16 41.28 -12.41 -27.66
CA HIS A 16 40.56 -12.02 -26.45
C HIS A 16 40.99 -10.72 -25.77
N ALA A 17 40.66 -9.59 -26.41
CA ALA A 17 40.15 -8.47 -25.61
C ALA A 17 38.78 -8.91 -25.07
N PRO A 18 38.53 -8.88 -23.75
CA PRO A 18 37.19 -9.15 -23.24
C PRO A 18 36.24 -8.10 -23.81
N ASP A 19 35.19 -8.55 -24.50
CA ASP A 19 34.04 -7.73 -24.83
C ASP A 19 33.58 -7.04 -23.55
N ARG A 20 33.93 -5.76 -23.38
CA ARG A 20 33.29 -4.92 -22.38
C ARG A 20 31.84 -4.86 -22.82
N PRO A 21 30.86 -5.38 -22.05
CA PRO A 21 29.46 -5.19 -22.39
C PRO A 21 29.22 -3.69 -22.46
N GLY A 22 28.97 -3.18 -23.67
CA GLY A 22 28.83 -1.75 -23.90
C GLY A 22 27.76 -1.15 -22.99
N PRO A 23 27.85 0.15 -22.64
CA PRO A 23 26.90 0.85 -21.78
C PRO A 23 25.43 0.79 -22.25
N SER A 24 25.15 0.30 -23.47
CA SER A 24 23.84 0.27 -24.10
C SER A 24 22.83 -0.71 -23.47
N TRP A 25 23.24 -1.90 -23.01
CA TRP A 25 22.30 -2.92 -22.50
C TRP A 25 21.83 -2.65 -21.07
N THR A 26 22.72 -2.19 -20.22
CA THR A 26 22.42 -1.77 -18.84
C THR A 26 21.63 -0.47 -18.82
N ALA A 27 21.97 0.50 -19.68
CA ALA A 27 21.20 1.73 -19.85
C ALA A 27 19.79 1.46 -20.40
N ARG A 28 19.66 0.65 -21.45
CA ARG A 28 18.36 0.30 -22.06
C ARG A 28 17.45 -0.44 -21.09
N GLY A 29 18.01 -1.35 -20.26
CA GLY A 29 17.25 -2.05 -19.24
C GLY A 29 16.75 -1.16 -18.10
N ASN A 30 17.53 -0.15 -17.70
CA ASN A 30 17.11 0.83 -16.71
C ASN A 30 16.06 1.80 -17.28
N GLY A 31 16.16 2.14 -18.57
CA GLY A 31 15.18 2.97 -19.27
C GLY A 31 13.77 2.38 -19.26
N GLN A 32 13.62 1.06 -19.45
CA GLN A 32 12.30 0.40 -19.39
C GLN A 32 11.65 0.50 -17.99
N LEU A 33 12.43 0.30 -16.93
CA LEU A 33 11.90 0.40 -15.56
C LEU A 33 11.55 1.85 -15.21
N ALA A 34 12.37 2.80 -15.66
CA ALA A 34 12.10 4.22 -15.50
C ALA A 34 10.84 4.65 -16.27
N ALA A 35 10.64 4.14 -17.49
CA ALA A 35 9.44 4.41 -18.28
C ALA A 35 8.18 3.90 -17.59
N VAL A 36 8.19 2.68 -17.03
CA VAL A 36 7.06 2.14 -16.26
C VAL A 36 6.78 2.98 -15.02
N ALA A 37 7.83 3.35 -14.27
CA ALA A 37 7.68 4.20 -13.08
C ALA A 37 7.15 5.60 -13.42
N GLY A 38 7.64 6.22 -14.50
CA GLY A 38 7.16 7.51 -14.97
C GLY A 38 5.72 7.43 -15.47
N ALA A 39 5.38 6.42 -16.27
CA ALA A 39 4.01 6.18 -16.71
C ALA A 39 3.06 5.92 -15.54
N PHE A 40 3.52 5.21 -14.50
CA PHE A 40 2.76 5.02 -13.27
C PHE A 40 2.50 6.36 -12.56
N THR A 41 3.53 7.18 -12.33
CA THR A 41 3.35 8.52 -11.74
C THR A 41 2.39 9.38 -12.56
N VAL A 42 2.52 9.40 -13.88
CA VAL A 42 1.61 10.16 -14.76
C VAL A 42 0.18 9.61 -14.66
N ALA A 43 0.00 8.30 -14.73
CA ALA A 43 -1.32 7.66 -14.61
C ALA A 43 -1.97 7.96 -13.26
N GLN A 44 -1.21 7.96 -12.17
CA GLN A 44 -1.71 8.38 -10.85
C GLN A 44 -2.22 9.83 -10.87
N LEU A 45 -1.45 10.76 -11.44
CA LEU A 45 -1.79 12.19 -11.48
C LEU A 45 -2.98 12.50 -12.39
N VAL A 46 -3.14 11.74 -13.48
CA VAL A 46 -4.22 11.93 -14.46
C VAL A 46 -5.51 11.25 -13.99
N LEU A 47 -5.42 9.99 -13.56
CA LEU A 47 -6.59 9.17 -13.22
C LEU A 47 -7.09 9.37 -11.79
N VAL A 48 -6.24 9.87 -10.89
CA VAL A 48 -6.59 10.17 -9.49
C VAL A 48 -6.27 11.64 -9.23
N PRO A 49 -7.22 12.56 -9.53
CA PRO A 49 -6.97 13.99 -9.51
C PRO A 49 -6.35 14.44 -8.18
N PRO A 50 -5.22 15.18 -8.20
CA PRO A 50 -4.54 15.65 -6.98
C PRO A 50 -5.43 16.50 -6.06
N GLY A 51 -6.44 17.17 -6.62
CA GLY A 51 -7.44 17.94 -5.87
C GLY A 51 -8.42 17.11 -5.05
N THR A 52 -8.42 15.78 -5.18
CA THR A 52 -9.29 14.92 -4.41
C THR A 52 -8.88 14.98 -2.94
N GLY A 53 -9.76 15.52 -2.08
CA GLY A 53 -9.51 15.75 -0.65
C GLY A 53 -9.00 14.52 0.12
N LEU A 54 -8.61 14.67 1.37
CA LEU A 54 -8.18 13.53 2.20
C LEU A 54 -9.35 12.63 2.60
N GLY A 55 -9.15 11.32 2.47
CA GLY A 55 -10.04 10.29 3.02
C GLY A 55 -9.98 10.20 4.55
N TRP A 56 -10.82 9.34 5.15
CA TRP A 56 -10.85 9.11 6.60
C TRP A 56 -9.48 8.76 7.19
N ASP A 57 -8.85 7.70 6.68
CA ASP A 57 -7.55 7.24 7.20
C ASP A 57 -6.45 8.28 6.95
N GLU A 58 -6.52 8.98 5.82
CA GLU A 58 -5.56 10.02 5.47
C GLU A 58 -5.66 11.20 6.43
N ALA A 59 -6.87 11.64 6.79
CA ALA A 59 -7.09 12.67 7.79
C ALA A 59 -6.49 12.28 9.15
N VAL A 60 -6.59 11.00 9.55
CA VAL A 60 -5.96 10.51 10.78
C VAL A 60 -4.44 10.63 10.70
N TYR A 61 -3.82 10.18 9.60
CA TYR A 61 -2.36 10.22 9.46
C TYR A 61 -1.80 11.64 9.29
N VAL A 62 -2.46 12.47 8.49
CA VAL A 62 -2.02 13.84 8.20
C VAL A 62 -2.20 14.75 9.41
N SER A 63 -3.29 14.60 10.19
CA SER A 63 -3.50 15.39 11.42
C SER A 63 -2.44 15.17 12.51
N GLN A 64 -1.64 14.09 12.43
CA GLN A 64 -0.56 13.87 13.40
C GLN A 64 0.59 14.87 13.25
N VAL A 65 0.72 15.49 12.08
CA VAL A 65 1.85 16.39 11.75
C VAL A 65 1.39 17.73 11.18
N SER A 66 0.16 17.82 10.68
CA SER A 66 -0.36 19.01 10.02
C SER A 66 -0.93 20.02 11.01
N PRO A 67 -0.71 21.34 10.81
CA PRO A 67 -1.34 22.38 11.62
C PRO A 67 -2.84 22.55 11.31
N GLN A 68 -3.37 21.90 10.28
CA GLN A 68 -4.74 22.09 9.82
C GLN A 68 -5.80 21.74 10.87
N ALA A 69 -5.57 20.69 11.66
CA ALA A 69 -6.50 20.22 12.68
C ALA A 69 -5.74 19.50 13.81
N PRO A 70 -6.25 19.52 15.05
CA PRO A 70 -5.72 18.70 16.13
C PRO A 70 -5.58 17.22 15.75
N ALA A 71 -4.57 16.55 16.29
CA ALA A 71 -4.30 15.15 16.01
C ALA A 71 -5.52 14.26 16.32
N ALA A 72 -6.04 13.59 15.30
CA ALA A 72 -7.12 12.63 15.48
C ALA A 72 -6.63 11.41 16.28
N PHE A 73 -7.56 10.68 16.90
CA PHE A 73 -7.23 9.49 17.68
C PHE A 73 -6.43 8.47 16.86
N PHE A 74 -5.23 8.15 17.36
CA PHE A 74 -4.31 7.23 16.72
C PHE A 74 -4.52 5.82 17.27
N SER A 75 -5.35 5.02 16.60
CA SER A 75 -5.67 3.67 17.06
C SER A 75 -4.45 2.73 17.08
N ALA A 76 -4.45 1.76 17.97
CA ALA A 76 -3.39 0.76 18.16
C ALA A 76 -2.78 0.10 16.89
N PRO A 77 -3.53 -0.29 15.84
CA PRO A 77 -2.94 -0.94 14.66
C PRO A 77 -2.13 0.02 13.75
N ARG A 78 -2.23 1.33 13.95
CA ARG A 78 -1.52 2.32 13.13
C ARG A 78 -0.07 2.46 13.61
N ALA A 79 0.83 2.78 12.66
CA ALA A 79 2.23 3.09 12.89
C ALA A 79 2.60 4.45 12.28
N ARG A 80 3.66 5.06 12.80
CA ARG A 80 4.09 6.43 12.49
C ARG A 80 4.81 6.59 11.15
N GLY A 81 5.08 5.49 10.44
CA GLY A 81 5.68 5.55 9.11
C GLY A 81 4.90 6.43 8.11
N VAL A 82 3.56 6.41 8.14
CA VAL A 82 2.76 7.27 7.23
C VAL A 82 2.78 8.74 7.66
N PRO A 83 2.55 9.12 8.94
CA PRO A 83 2.75 10.50 9.40
C PRO A 83 4.12 11.07 9.03
N LEU A 84 5.19 10.31 9.22
CA LEU A 84 6.55 10.74 8.91
C LEU A 84 6.82 10.82 7.40
N LEU A 85 6.21 9.92 6.61
CA LEU A 85 6.23 10.00 5.16
C LEU A 85 5.60 11.28 4.62
N VAL A 86 4.47 11.71 5.20
CA VAL A 86 3.76 12.92 4.73
C VAL A 86 4.29 14.22 5.34
N ALA A 87 5.01 14.13 6.46
CA ALA A 87 5.54 15.28 7.20
C ALA A 87 6.32 16.31 6.33
N PRO A 88 7.15 15.92 5.35
CA PRO A 88 7.87 16.87 4.50
C PRO A 88 7.00 17.85 3.71
N VAL A 89 5.70 17.58 3.59
CA VAL A 89 4.72 18.50 2.98
C VAL A 89 3.66 18.92 4.00
N ALA A 90 3.09 17.94 4.71
CA ALA A 90 1.94 18.16 5.58
C ALA A 90 2.23 19.02 6.82
N ALA A 91 3.49 19.08 7.27
CA ALA A 91 3.86 19.85 8.46
C ALA A 91 3.81 21.37 8.26
N TRP A 92 3.92 21.84 7.01
CA TRP A 92 3.94 23.27 6.68
C TRP A 92 2.91 23.67 5.61
N SER A 93 2.31 22.72 4.89
CA SER A 93 1.31 22.98 3.87
C SER A 93 0.03 22.17 4.11
N THR A 94 -1.11 22.83 3.90
CA THR A 94 -2.44 22.20 3.88
C THR A 94 -2.91 21.84 2.46
N SER A 95 -2.05 22.07 1.44
CA SER A 95 -2.37 21.80 0.05
C SER A 95 -2.42 20.29 -0.23
N THR A 96 -3.64 19.77 -0.39
CA THR A 96 -3.84 18.37 -0.79
C THR A 96 -3.21 18.06 -2.16
N PRO A 97 -3.36 18.89 -3.21
CA PRO A 97 -2.68 18.64 -4.49
C PRO A 97 -1.18 18.49 -4.36
N LEU A 98 -0.53 19.35 -3.58
CA LEU A 98 0.91 19.28 -3.35
C LEU A 98 1.32 17.96 -2.69
N LEU A 99 0.58 17.54 -1.65
CA LEU A 99 0.83 16.27 -0.98
C LEU A 99 0.63 15.07 -1.93
N ARG A 100 -0.41 15.08 -2.76
CA ARG A 100 -0.67 14.02 -3.74
C ARG A 100 0.44 13.92 -4.79
N VAL A 101 0.90 15.04 -5.32
CA VAL A 101 1.99 15.07 -6.31
C VAL A 101 3.29 14.54 -5.69
N TYR A 102 3.61 14.99 -4.48
CA TYR A 102 4.75 14.47 -3.73
C TYR A 102 4.68 12.94 -3.56
N LEU A 103 3.54 12.41 -3.11
CA LEU A 103 3.35 10.97 -2.92
C LEU A 103 3.37 10.20 -4.24
N ALA A 104 2.82 10.73 -5.33
CA ALA A 104 2.83 10.11 -6.66
C ALA A 104 4.25 10.00 -7.27
N VAL A 105 5.06 11.04 -7.10
CA VAL A 105 6.47 11.03 -7.52
C VAL A 105 7.26 10.03 -6.68
N LEU A 106 7.09 10.08 -5.36
CA LEU A 106 7.77 9.17 -4.45
C LEU A 106 7.34 7.71 -4.66
N SER A 107 6.06 7.46 -4.99
CA SER A 107 5.59 6.11 -5.31
C SER A 107 6.22 5.59 -6.59
N GLY A 108 6.29 6.39 -7.65
CA GLY A 108 6.98 6.02 -8.89
C GLY A 108 8.46 5.70 -8.65
N LEU A 109 9.16 6.55 -7.89
CA LEU A 109 10.55 6.30 -7.50
C LEU A 109 10.70 5.01 -6.68
N GLY A 110 9.79 4.77 -5.72
CA GLY A 110 9.76 3.54 -4.93
C GLY A 110 9.60 2.29 -5.81
N LEU A 111 8.71 2.32 -6.80
CA LEU A 111 8.53 1.22 -7.75
C LEU A 111 9.79 1.00 -8.59
N TYR A 112 10.40 2.08 -9.10
CA TYR A 112 11.63 2.00 -9.88
C TYR A 112 12.77 1.35 -9.09
N LEU A 113 13.01 1.79 -7.85
CA LEU A 113 14.05 1.25 -6.99
C LEU A 113 13.77 -0.21 -6.61
N ALA A 114 12.51 -0.53 -6.30
CA ALA A 114 12.07 -1.89 -6.00
C ALA A 114 12.33 -2.82 -7.19
N LEU A 115 11.94 -2.45 -8.41
CA LEU A 115 12.20 -3.25 -9.61
C LEU A 115 13.69 -3.38 -9.93
N ARG A 116 14.48 -2.33 -9.68
CA ARG A 116 15.94 -2.38 -9.82
C ARG A 116 16.60 -3.41 -8.91
N ALA A 117 16.01 -3.69 -7.74
CA ALA A 117 16.49 -4.75 -6.85
C ALA A 117 16.51 -6.11 -7.57
N TRP A 118 15.66 -6.34 -8.57
CA TRP A 118 15.55 -7.61 -9.28
C TRP A 118 16.43 -7.72 -10.54
N ARG A 119 17.16 -6.66 -10.90
CA ARG A 119 18.11 -6.68 -12.02
C ARG A 119 19.13 -7.81 -11.84
N GLY A 120 19.31 -8.60 -12.90
CA GLY A 120 20.21 -9.76 -12.90
C GLY A 120 19.60 -11.07 -12.37
N LEU A 121 18.38 -11.01 -11.80
CA LEU A 121 17.58 -12.21 -11.49
C LEU A 121 16.64 -12.57 -12.65
N PHE A 122 16.05 -11.54 -13.28
CA PHE A 122 15.15 -11.64 -14.43
C PHE A 122 15.53 -10.64 -15.55
N PRO A 123 15.13 -10.89 -16.82
CA PRO A 123 15.29 -9.93 -17.92
C PRO A 123 14.54 -8.62 -17.65
N ALA A 124 15.08 -7.48 -18.13
CA ALA A 124 14.49 -6.15 -17.89
C ALA A 124 13.03 -6.05 -18.36
N ARG A 125 12.69 -6.65 -19.51
CA ARG A 125 11.30 -6.71 -20.03
C ARG A 125 10.32 -7.40 -19.08
N VAL A 126 10.77 -8.45 -18.37
CA VAL A 126 9.93 -9.18 -17.40
C VAL A 126 9.67 -8.30 -16.19
N LEU A 127 10.69 -7.58 -15.72
CA LEU A 127 10.56 -6.65 -14.61
C LEU A 127 9.71 -5.43 -14.97
N ALA A 128 9.85 -4.91 -16.19
CA ALA A 128 8.99 -3.84 -16.70
C ALA A 128 7.53 -4.32 -16.83
N GLY A 129 7.30 -5.53 -17.35
CA GLY A 129 5.96 -6.12 -17.41
C GLY A 129 5.36 -6.37 -16.02
N ALA A 130 6.14 -6.86 -15.05
CA ALA A 130 5.71 -7.01 -13.67
C ALA A 130 5.35 -5.67 -13.03
N GLY A 131 6.19 -4.66 -13.24
CA GLY A 131 5.94 -3.29 -12.84
C GLY A 131 4.64 -2.76 -13.44
N ALA A 132 4.42 -2.96 -14.74
CA ALA A 132 3.21 -2.54 -15.43
C ALA A 132 1.96 -3.24 -14.88
N LEU A 133 1.97 -4.57 -14.76
CA LEU A 133 0.87 -5.34 -14.19
C LEU A 133 0.47 -4.84 -12.79
N PHE A 134 1.45 -4.55 -11.93
CA PHE A 134 1.21 -4.03 -10.60
C PHE A 134 0.73 -2.57 -10.62
N ALA A 135 1.37 -1.73 -11.44
CA ALA A 135 1.10 -0.30 -11.57
C ALA A 135 -0.25 0.01 -12.23
N THR A 136 -0.80 -0.91 -13.03
CA THR A 136 -2.10 -0.71 -13.70
C THR A 136 -3.28 -1.27 -12.92
N LEU A 137 -3.05 -1.91 -11.75
CA LEU A 137 -4.16 -2.29 -10.88
C LEU A 137 -4.85 -1.03 -10.36
N TRP A 138 -6.18 -1.01 -10.41
CA TRP A 138 -7.00 0.09 -9.90
C TRP A 138 -6.65 0.38 -8.44
N VAL A 139 -6.41 -0.67 -7.65
CA VAL A 139 -6.03 -0.59 -6.24
C VAL A 139 -4.69 0.14 -6.09
N THR A 140 -3.70 -0.21 -6.91
CA THR A 140 -2.37 0.41 -6.86
C THR A 140 -2.44 1.87 -7.28
N LEU A 141 -3.10 2.18 -8.41
CA LEU A 141 -3.28 3.55 -8.90
C LEU A 141 -4.01 4.42 -7.88
N PHE A 142 -5.10 3.90 -7.30
CA PHE A 142 -5.92 4.63 -6.36
C PHE A 142 -5.18 4.90 -5.05
N TYR A 143 -4.49 3.91 -4.47
CA TYR A 143 -3.93 4.00 -3.12
C TYR A 143 -2.48 4.48 -3.03
N ALA A 144 -1.67 4.33 -4.08
CA ALA A 144 -0.27 4.76 -4.04
C ALA A 144 -0.06 6.27 -3.82
N PRO A 145 -0.86 7.20 -4.39
CA PRO A 145 -0.75 8.62 -4.10
C PRO A 145 -1.55 9.02 -2.84
N GLN A 146 -1.90 8.06 -1.96
CA GLN A 146 -2.61 8.32 -0.71
C GLN A 146 -1.73 8.15 0.51
N ALA A 147 -2.07 8.90 1.56
CA ALA A 147 -1.42 8.79 2.87
C ALA A 147 -1.86 7.47 3.54
N MET A 148 -1.38 6.36 3.01
CA MET A 148 -1.69 5.01 3.46
C MET A 148 -0.45 4.11 3.39
N PRO A 149 -0.31 3.14 4.30
CA PRO A 149 0.94 2.39 4.42
C PRO A 149 1.11 1.29 3.36
N ASN A 150 0.01 0.83 2.75
CA ASN A 150 -0.05 -0.44 2.03
C ASN A 150 0.88 -0.52 0.82
N TYR A 151 0.93 0.55 0.03
CA TYR A 151 1.82 0.64 -1.14
C TYR A 151 3.29 0.59 -0.73
N TRP A 152 3.65 1.30 0.35
CA TRP A 152 5.01 1.36 0.87
C TRP A 152 5.49 0.01 1.39
N VAL A 153 4.61 -0.75 2.05
CA VAL A 153 4.89 -2.15 2.41
C VAL A 153 5.10 -3.00 1.15
N ALA A 154 4.32 -2.78 0.08
CA ALA A 154 4.46 -3.55 -1.17
C ALA A 154 5.79 -3.31 -1.88
N VAL A 155 6.22 -2.05 -2.05
CA VAL A 155 7.54 -1.75 -2.64
C VAL A 155 8.70 -2.13 -1.72
N GLY A 156 8.52 -2.02 -0.40
CA GLY A 156 9.45 -2.52 0.61
C GLY A 156 9.65 -4.04 0.53
N ALA A 157 8.55 -4.78 0.37
CA ALA A 157 8.56 -6.23 0.17
C ALA A 157 9.28 -6.63 -1.12
N LEU A 158 8.96 -5.97 -2.24
CA LEU A 158 9.64 -6.19 -3.51
C LEU A 158 11.15 -5.94 -3.41
N ALA A 159 11.55 -4.80 -2.82
CA ALA A 159 12.95 -4.46 -2.66
C ALA A 159 13.68 -5.45 -1.74
N CYS A 160 13.08 -5.77 -0.58
CA CYS A 160 13.64 -6.69 0.40
C CYS A 160 13.86 -8.09 -0.19
N VAL A 161 12.83 -8.68 -0.81
CA VAL A 161 12.91 -10.03 -1.38
C VAL A 161 13.92 -10.07 -2.55
N GLY A 162 13.91 -9.07 -3.43
CA GLY A 162 14.85 -8.99 -4.56
C GLY A 162 16.31 -8.87 -4.10
N CYS A 163 16.57 -8.00 -3.13
CA CYS A 163 17.88 -7.83 -2.52
C CYS A 163 18.32 -9.06 -1.72
N PHE A 164 17.41 -9.73 -1.01
CA PHE A 164 17.68 -10.96 -0.29
C PHE A 164 18.16 -12.08 -1.24
N LEU A 165 17.47 -12.26 -2.37
CA LEU A 165 17.86 -13.21 -3.40
C LEU A 165 19.23 -12.88 -4.02
N ARG A 166 19.55 -11.60 -4.19
CA ARG A 166 20.87 -11.17 -4.68
C ARG A 166 21.98 -11.39 -3.68
N ALA A 167 21.75 -11.02 -2.42
CA ALA A 167 22.69 -11.24 -1.34
C ALA A 167 22.99 -12.74 -1.16
N ARG A 168 21.96 -13.60 -1.26
CA ARG A 168 22.12 -15.07 -1.22
C ARG A 168 22.93 -15.61 -2.41
N ALA A 169 22.77 -15.02 -3.59
CA ALA A 169 23.54 -15.38 -4.78
C ALA A 169 24.95 -14.77 -4.80
N ASP A 170 25.37 -14.11 -3.70
CA ASP A 170 26.64 -13.38 -3.56
C ASP A 170 26.85 -12.30 -4.64
N ARG A 171 25.76 -11.82 -5.26
CA ARG A 171 25.76 -10.76 -6.26
C ARG A 171 25.54 -9.42 -5.56
N TYR A 172 26.51 -8.50 -5.68
CA TYR A 172 26.48 -7.14 -5.10
C TYR A 172 26.62 -7.03 -3.57
N GLY A 173 27.04 -8.12 -2.92
CA GLY A 173 27.48 -8.20 -1.51
C GLY A 173 26.83 -7.19 -0.55
N ARG A 174 27.52 -6.07 -0.29
CA ARG A 174 27.10 -5.05 0.69
C ARG A 174 25.85 -4.27 0.27
N ALA A 175 25.73 -3.89 -0.99
CA ALA A 175 24.57 -3.11 -1.47
C ALA A 175 23.27 -3.92 -1.37
N ALA A 176 23.34 -5.23 -1.64
CA ALA A 176 22.19 -6.12 -1.48
C ALA A 176 21.80 -6.27 0.00
N LEU A 177 22.76 -6.38 0.92
CA LEU A 177 22.47 -6.43 2.36
C LEU A 177 21.82 -5.13 2.86
N TRP A 178 22.31 -3.96 2.44
CA TRP A 178 21.66 -2.69 2.75
C TRP A 178 20.23 -2.63 2.21
N GLY A 179 20.00 -3.15 1.00
CA GLY A 179 18.65 -3.24 0.44
C GLY A 179 17.72 -4.17 1.22
N VAL A 180 18.24 -5.26 1.81
CA VAL A 180 17.48 -6.13 2.72
C VAL A 180 17.09 -5.37 3.99
N ALA A 181 18.06 -4.74 4.66
CA ALA A 181 17.81 -3.98 5.88
C ALA A 181 16.83 -2.83 5.63
N ALA A 182 17.04 -2.05 4.57
CA ALA A 182 16.18 -0.91 4.22
C ALA A 182 14.76 -1.35 3.85
N GLY A 183 14.61 -2.41 3.03
CA GLY A 183 13.28 -2.92 2.68
C GLY A 183 12.51 -3.44 3.89
N ALA A 184 13.20 -4.15 4.80
CA ALA A 184 12.63 -4.63 6.04
C ALA A 184 12.23 -3.49 6.99
N ALA A 185 13.09 -2.48 7.12
CA ALA A 185 12.82 -1.28 7.93
C ALA A 185 11.62 -0.51 7.39
N VAL A 186 11.54 -0.28 6.07
CA VAL A 186 10.38 0.40 5.45
C VAL A 186 9.08 -0.36 5.70
N MET A 187 9.07 -1.69 5.52
CA MET A 187 7.87 -2.49 5.80
C MET A 187 7.47 -2.36 7.28
N ALA A 188 8.41 -2.54 8.20
CA ALA A 188 8.13 -2.51 9.63
C ALA A 188 7.70 -1.12 10.12
N TRP A 189 8.27 -0.06 9.55
CA TRP A 189 7.92 1.32 9.87
C TRP A 189 6.50 1.69 9.43
N MET A 190 6.07 1.13 8.29
CA MET A 190 4.73 1.35 7.74
C MET A 190 3.68 0.46 8.43
N ARG A 191 3.98 -0.85 8.57
CA ARG A 191 3.12 -1.86 9.19
C ARG A 191 3.99 -3.00 9.78
N PRO A 192 4.30 -2.97 11.09
CA PRO A 192 5.14 -3.98 11.73
C PRO A 192 4.62 -5.41 11.53
N THR A 193 3.30 -5.62 11.65
CA THR A 193 2.68 -6.94 11.50
C THR A 193 2.85 -7.51 10.10
N ASP A 194 2.65 -6.71 9.05
CA ASP A 194 2.77 -7.14 7.66
C ASP A 194 4.22 -7.50 7.33
N ALA A 195 5.18 -6.75 7.87
CA ALA A 195 6.59 -7.01 7.71
C ALA A 195 6.98 -8.41 8.22
N VAL A 196 6.42 -8.83 9.36
CA VAL A 196 6.62 -10.19 9.91
C VAL A 196 6.11 -11.25 8.93
N TRP A 197 4.87 -11.11 8.45
CA TRP A 197 4.27 -12.07 7.52
C TRP A 197 5.00 -12.17 6.18
N VAL A 198 5.49 -11.06 5.63
CA VAL A 198 6.27 -11.04 4.38
C VAL A 198 7.63 -11.71 4.58
N THR A 199 8.30 -11.47 5.71
CA THR A 199 9.70 -11.86 5.92
C THR A 199 9.88 -13.23 6.57
N LEU A 200 8.82 -13.82 7.13
CA LEU A 200 8.86 -15.16 7.72
C LEU A 200 9.50 -16.21 6.79
N PRO A 201 9.12 -16.33 5.49
CA PRO A 201 9.77 -17.27 4.59
C PRO A 201 11.25 -16.98 4.34
N LEU A 202 11.65 -15.70 4.38
CA LEU A 202 13.05 -15.30 4.21
C LEU A 202 13.90 -15.70 5.42
N LEU A 203 13.39 -15.52 6.64
CA LEU A 203 14.04 -15.96 7.88
C LEU A 203 14.20 -17.47 7.90
N VAL A 204 13.13 -18.19 7.59
CA VAL A 204 13.13 -19.66 7.48
C VAL A 204 14.16 -20.12 6.45
N LEU A 205 14.18 -19.51 5.27
CA LEU A 205 15.15 -19.83 4.23
C LEU A 205 16.60 -19.50 4.64
N ALA A 206 16.83 -18.37 5.31
CA ALA A 206 18.16 -18.00 5.81
C ALA A 206 18.66 -19.00 6.87
N ALA A 207 17.77 -19.46 7.77
CA ALA A 207 18.08 -20.48 8.76
C ALA A 207 18.42 -21.83 8.10
N PHE A 208 17.57 -22.32 7.19
CA PHE A 208 17.80 -23.57 6.46
C PHE A 208 19.08 -23.57 5.63
N THR A 209 19.44 -22.41 5.05
CA THR A 209 20.68 -22.25 4.27
C THR A 209 21.87 -21.80 5.11
N ARG A 210 21.73 -21.74 6.44
CA ARG A 210 22.76 -21.32 7.41
C ARG A 210 23.40 -19.97 7.09
N ARG A 211 22.63 -19.02 6.55
CA ARG A 211 23.06 -17.67 6.21
C ARG A 211 22.80 -16.70 7.36
N ALA A 212 23.47 -16.91 8.50
CA ALA A 212 23.25 -16.15 9.74
C ALA A 212 23.38 -14.62 9.56
N ARG A 213 24.37 -14.17 8.77
CA ARG A 213 24.53 -12.75 8.44
C ARG A 213 23.29 -12.15 7.75
N LEU A 214 22.68 -12.90 6.83
CA LEU A 214 21.51 -12.42 6.08
C LEU A 214 20.28 -12.35 6.98
N ALA A 215 20.11 -13.35 7.86
CA ALA A 215 19.07 -13.32 8.90
C ALA A 215 19.27 -12.14 9.86
N ALA A 216 20.49 -11.92 10.35
CA ALA A 216 20.81 -10.81 11.25
C ALA A 216 20.52 -9.45 10.62
N VAL A 217 20.89 -9.23 9.35
CA VAL A 217 20.58 -7.99 8.62
C VAL A 217 19.08 -7.79 8.45
N LEU A 218 18.34 -8.86 8.15
CA LEU A 218 16.88 -8.80 8.02
C LEU A 218 16.22 -8.45 9.36
N VAL A 219 16.60 -9.11 10.44
CA VAL A 219 16.10 -8.84 11.80
C VAL A 219 16.46 -7.44 12.26
N ALA A 220 17.69 -6.98 12.00
CA ALA A 220 18.12 -5.62 12.33
C ALA A 220 17.28 -4.56 11.59
N GLY A 221 16.97 -4.77 10.31
CA GLY A 221 16.07 -3.90 9.56
C GLY A 221 14.66 -3.87 10.14
N LEU A 222 14.08 -5.04 10.45
CA LEU A 222 12.76 -5.14 11.08
C LEU A 222 12.73 -4.42 12.45
N ALA A 223 13.73 -4.66 13.29
CA ALA A 223 13.82 -4.04 14.62
C ALA A 223 13.97 -2.51 14.50
N ALA A 224 14.82 -2.03 13.59
CA ALA A 224 15.00 -0.60 13.36
C ALA A 224 13.69 0.07 12.89
N GLY A 225 12.96 -0.55 11.97
CA GLY A 225 11.69 0.00 11.49
C GLY A 225 10.54 -0.08 12.51
N ALA A 226 10.52 -1.12 13.36
CA ALA A 226 9.50 -1.32 14.38
C ALA A 226 9.78 -0.58 15.70
N ALA A 227 11.00 -0.05 15.91
CA ALA A 227 11.44 0.50 17.19
C ALA A 227 10.47 1.55 17.75
N GLU A 228 10.09 2.54 16.94
CA GLU A 228 9.14 3.60 17.32
C GLU A 228 7.78 3.01 17.75
N TRP A 229 7.26 2.06 16.98
CA TRP A 229 5.98 1.41 17.28
C TRP A 229 6.03 0.57 18.56
N VAL A 230 7.16 -0.09 18.83
CA VAL A 230 7.36 -0.83 20.08
C VAL A 230 7.45 0.13 21.27
N VAL A 231 8.24 1.21 21.18
CA VAL A 231 8.36 2.22 22.24
C VAL A 231 6.99 2.83 22.55
N GLU A 232 6.26 3.27 21.52
CA GLU A 232 4.90 3.79 21.66
C GLU A 232 3.96 2.79 22.35
N ALA A 233 4.12 1.48 22.09
CA ALA A 233 3.29 0.47 22.73
C ALA A 233 3.39 0.56 24.26
N TYR A 234 4.60 0.76 24.79
CA TYR A 234 4.83 0.88 26.22
C TYR A 234 4.42 2.25 26.79
N VAL A 235 4.64 3.35 26.05
CA VAL A 235 4.35 4.70 26.59
C VAL A 235 2.90 5.15 26.42
N SER A 236 2.14 4.58 25.46
CA SER A 236 0.80 5.07 25.11
C SER A 236 -0.28 4.01 24.99
N TYR A 237 0.06 2.72 24.97
CA TYR A 237 -0.91 1.63 24.77
C TYR A 237 -0.87 0.54 25.86
N GLY A 238 -0.19 0.78 26.99
CA GLY A 238 -0.14 -0.17 28.11
C GLY A 238 0.74 -1.40 27.87
N GLY A 239 1.66 -1.33 26.90
CA GLY A 239 2.60 -2.39 26.55
C GLY A 239 2.30 -3.06 25.21
N LEU A 240 3.26 -3.87 24.74
CA LEU A 240 3.19 -4.54 23.45
C LEU A 240 2.00 -5.49 23.32
N GLY A 241 1.75 -6.32 24.35
CA GLY A 241 0.63 -7.27 24.36
C GLY A 241 -0.72 -6.56 24.32
N GLN A 242 -0.88 -5.48 25.09
CA GLN A 242 -2.09 -4.67 25.10
C GLN A 242 -2.32 -3.98 23.75
N ARG A 243 -1.29 -3.38 23.15
CA ARG A 243 -1.39 -2.78 21.80
C ARG A 243 -1.81 -3.80 20.75
N LEU A 244 -1.29 -5.03 20.81
CA LEU A 244 -1.67 -6.12 19.89
C LEU A 244 -3.12 -6.58 20.13
N SER A 245 -3.55 -6.70 21.38
CA SER A 245 -4.95 -7.01 21.75
C SER A 245 -5.91 -5.93 21.26
N ASP A 246 -5.58 -4.66 21.48
CA ASP A 246 -6.35 -3.51 21.01
C ASP A 246 -6.39 -3.45 19.49
N ALA A 247 -5.26 -3.71 18.82
CA ALA A 247 -5.19 -3.78 17.36
C ALA A 247 -6.08 -4.88 16.81
N SER A 248 -6.08 -6.06 17.45
CA SER A 248 -6.97 -7.16 17.12
C SER A 248 -8.45 -6.74 17.27
N ARG A 249 -8.84 -6.15 18.41
CA ARG A 249 -10.22 -5.67 18.63
C ARG A 249 -10.63 -4.61 17.61
N VAL A 250 -9.77 -3.64 17.32
CA VAL A 250 -10.00 -2.60 16.31
C VAL A 250 -10.24 -3.21 14.92
N GLN A 251 -9.62 -4.34 14.61
CA GLN A 251 -9.83 -5.10 13.37
C GLN A 251 -11.02 -6.08 13.42
N GLY A 252 -11.83 -6.05 14.49
CA GLY A 252 -12.99 -6.93 14.62
C GLY A 252 -12.70 -8.26 15.32
N GLY A 253 -11.53 -8.38 15.95
CA GLY A 253 -11.03 -9.61 16.55
C GLY A 253 -10.31 -10.47 15.52
N LEU A 254 -8.97 -10.46 15.56
CA LEU A 254 -8.17 -11.43 14.82
C LEU A 254 -8.48 -12.84 15.34
N GLY A 255 -8.86 -13.71 14.42
CA GLY A 255 -9.24 -15.09 14.66
C GLY A 255 -9.43 -15.80 13.32
N TRP A 256 -9.77 -17.07 13.30
CA TRP A 256 -10.00 -17.77 12.03
C TRP A 256 -11.27 -17.24 11.35
N ASN A 257 -11.09 -16.52 10.25
CA ASN A 257 -12.15 -15.90 9.46
C ASN A 257 -11.92 -16.24 7.98
N PHE A 258 -12.89 -16.76 7.26
CA PHE A 258 -12.75 -16.99 5.81
C PHE A 258 -13.24 -15.76 5.05
N ALA A 259 -12.32 -14.89 4.61
CA ALA A 259 -12.63 -13.61 3.97
C ALA A 259 -12.24 -13.57 2.48
N VAL A 260 -12.04 -14.74 1.86
CA VAL A 260 -11.71 -14.85 0.43
C VAL A 260 -12.81 -14.23 -0.44
N ASP A 261 -14.07 -14.54 -0.13
CA ASP A 261 -15.24 -14.00 -0.80
C ASP A 261 -15.45 -12.51 -0.49
N ASP A 262 -15.13 -12.07 0.73
CA ASP A 262 -15.14 -10.64 1.08
C ASP A 262 -14.14 -9.84 0.25
N GLN A 263 -12.92 -10.37 0.06
CA GLN A 263 -11.94 -9.73 -0.82
C GLN A 263 -12.49 -9.63 -2.25
N MET A 264 -13.11 -10.70 -2.78
CA MET A 264 -13.74 -10.67 -4.10
C MET A 264 -14.88 -9.65 -4.20
N ARG A 265 -15.77 -9.57 -3.19
CA ARG A 265 -16.83 -8.55 -3.11
C ARG A 265 -16.28 -7.13 -3.15
N SER A 266 -15.07 -6.93 -2.60
CA SER A 266 -14.45 -5.61 -2.53
C SER A 266 -13.80 -5.14 -3.84
N LEU A 267 -13.53 -6.05 -4.79
CA LEU A 267 -12.82 -5.75 -6.04
C LEU A 267 -13.59 -4.81 -6.99
N GLY A 268 -14.91 -4.70 -6.83
CA GLY A 268 -15.75 -3.74 -7.58
C GLY A 268 -15.64 -2.29 -7.09
N GLY A 269 -14.47 -1.87 -6.60
CA GLY A 269 -14.22 -0.49 -6.16
C GLY A 269 -14.64 -0.16 -4.72
N ARG A 270 -14.98 -1.15 -3.88
CA ARG A 270 -15.31 -0.90 -2.47
C ARG A 270 -14.01 -0.66 -1.68
N ALA A 271 -13.75 0.59 -1.31
CA ALA A 271 -12.51 0.98 -0.62
C ALA A 271 -12.32 0.28 0.75
N LEU A 272 -13.42 0.09 1.46
CA LEU A 272 -13.51 -0.67 2.71
C LEU A 272 -14.93 -1.22 2.83
N CYS A 273 -15.09 -2.50 3.17
CA CYS A 273 -16.37 -3.10 3.50
C CYS A 273 -16.29 -3.78 4.87
N ARG A 274 -17.15 -3.38 5.81
CA ARG A 274 -17.14 -3.88 7.19
C ARG A 274 -18.52 -3.73 7.85
N PRO A 275 -19.31 -4.80 8.01
CA PRO A 275 -19.10 -6.15 7.43
C PRO A 275 -19.20 -6.11 5.90
N CYS A 276 -18.62 -7.09 5.21
CA CYS A 276 -18.66 -7.14 3.75
C CYS A 276 -19.91 -7.85 3.22
N THR A 277 -21.09 -7.28 3.51
CA THR A 277 -22.36 -7.80 3.01
C THR A 277 -22.71 -7.20 1.64
N GLY A 278 -23.54 -7.91 0.87
CA GLY A 278 -24.03 -7.48 -0.44
C GLY A 278 -23.63 -8.40 -1.60
N PRO A 279 -24.16 -8.12 -2.80
CA PRO A 279 -23.95 -8.95 -3.98
C PRO A 279 -22.50 -8.94 -4.43
N TRP A 280 -22.11 -10.00 -5.11
CA TRP A 280 -20.83 -10.09 -5.78
C TRP A 280 -20.78 -9.11 -6.95
N PRO A 281 -19.61 -8.50 -7.23
CA PRO A 281 -19.43 -7.73 -8.44
C PRO A 281 -19.52 -8.63 -9.68
N GLU A 282 -19.75 -8.00 -10.83
CA GLU A 282 -19.77 -8.67 -12.13
C GLU A 282 -18.54 -9.58 -12.33
N PRO A 283 -18.70 -10.80 -12.88
CA PRO A 283 -17.60 -11.78 -13.02
C PRO A 283 -16.34 -11.22 -13.70
N VAL A 284 -16.51 -10.30 -14.65
CA VAL A 284 -15.41 -9.64 -15.36
C VAL A 284 -14.47 -8.86 -14.42
N LEU A 285 -14.97 -8.37 -13.28
CA LEU A 285 -14.20 -7.61 -12.28
C LEU A 285 -13.35 -8.50 -11.37
N ILE A 286 -13.72 -9.78 -11.21
CA ILE A 286 -13.06 -10.74 -10.31
C ILE A 286 -12.19 -11.76 -11.05
N LEU A 287 -12.40 -11.95 -12.35
CA LEU A 287 -11.72 -12.96 -13.17
C LEU A 287 -10.19 -12.87 -13.06
N TRP A 288 -9.63 -11.65 -13.08
CA TRP A 288 -8.18 -11.45 -12.98
C TRP A 288 -7.61 -11.94 -11.65
N TRP A 289 -8.37 -11.81 -10.56
CA TRP A 289 -7.96 -12.21 -9.23
C TRP A 289 -7.97 -13.74 -9.09
N CYS A 290 -8.97 -14.41 -9.69
CA CYS A 290 -9.00 -15.88 -9.81
C CYS A 290 -7.91 -16.42 -10.74
N ALA A 291 -7.58 -15.70 -11.82
CA ALA A 291 -6.51 -16.08 -12.75
C ALA A 291 -5.11 -15.93 -12.13
N LEU A 292 -4.94 -15.06 -11.14
CA LEU A 292 -3.66 -14.75 -10.52
C LEU A 292 -2.90 -15.99 -9.97
N PRO A 293 -3.50 -16.87 -9.14
CA PRO A 293 -2.82 -18.08 -8.67
C PRO A 293 -2.46 -19.04 -9.82
N VAL A 294 -3.29 -19.14 -10.86
CA VAL A 294 -3.03 -19.99 -12.03
C VAL A 294 -1.82 -19.48 -12.82
N LEU A 295 -1.78 -18.18 -13.11
CA LEU A 295 -0.68 -17.53 -13.81
C LEU A 295 0.63 -17.56 -13.00
N ALA A 296 0.53 -17.40 -11.68
CA ALA A 296 1.66 -17.56 -10.76
C ALA A 296 2.21 -18.99 -10.76
N GLY A 297 1.33 -20.00 -10.73
CA GLY A 297 1.68 -21.42 -10.86
C GLY A 297 2.33 -21.74 -12.20
N LEU A 298 1.85 -21.17 -13.30
CA LEU A 298 2.49 -21.27 -14.61
C LEU A 298 3.90 -20.68 -14.59
N GLY A 299 4.08 -19.50 -14.02
CA GLY A 299 5.40 -18.87 -13.83
C GLY A 299 6.36 -19.77 -13.04
N LEU A 300 5.86 -20.45 -12.01
CA LEU A 300 6.64 -21.43 -11.26
C LEU A 300 6.99 -22.67 -12.08
N ALA A 301 6.04 -23.24 -12.83
CA ALA A 301 6.29 -24.39 -13.70
C ALA A 301 7.34 -24.07 -14.78
N VAL A 302 7.27 -22.88 -15.38
CA VAL A 302 8.28 -22.35 -16.30
C VAL A 302 9.65 -22.26 -15.62
N ALA A 303 9.69 -21.65 -14.43
CA ALA A 303 10.94 -21.48 -13.69
C ALA A 303 11.56 -22.81 -13.27
N HIS A 304 10.72 -23.80 -12.91
CA HIS A 304 11.15 -25.15 -12.59
C HIS A 304 11.79 -25.85 -13.79
N ARG A 305 11.12 -25.86 -14.95
CA ARG A 305 11.67 -26.43 -16.19
C ARG A 305 12.98 -25.76 -16.61
N ALA A 306 13.12 -24.46 -16.38
CA ALA A 306 14.32 -23.68 -16.65
C ALA A 306 15.37 -23.72 -15.52
N ARG A 307 15.23 -24.60 -14.52
CA ARG A 307 16.15 -24.77 -13.36
C ARG A 307 16.46 -23.48 -12.59
N ARG A 308 15.49 -22.56 -12.54
CA ARG A 308 15.58 -21.25 -11.86
C ARG A 308 14.51 -21.09 -10.76
N THR A 309 14.06 -22.21 -10.20
CA THR A 309 12.92 -22.33 -9.27
C THR A 309 12.98 -21.35 -8.10
N ILE A 310 14.11 -21.24 -7.41
CA ILE A 310 14.25 -20.42 -6.19
C ILE A 310 13.88 -18.95 -6.44
N ARG A 311 14.25 -18.39 -7.60
CA ARG A 311 14.01 -16.98 -7.94
C ARG A 311 12.53 -16.65 -8.08
N THR A 312 11.71 -17.67 -8.35
CA THR A 312 10.26 -17.57 -8.51
C THR A 312 9.53 -18.05 -7.25
N LEU A 313 9.98 -19.14 -6.64
CA LEU A 313 9.33 -19.71 -5.46
C LEU A 313 9.38 -18.76 -4.26
N VAL A 314 10.51 -18.09 -4.01
CA VAL A 314 10.65 -17.19 -2.85
C VAL A 314 9.62 -16.06 -2.84
N PRO A 315 9.46 -15.24 -3.90
CA PRO A 315 8.41 -14.22 -3.92
C PRO A 315 7.00 -14.82 -3.84
N LEU A 316 6.75 -16.02 -4.40
CA LEU A 316 5.46 -16.69 -4.26
C LEU A 316 5.13 -17.03 -2.80
N VAL A 317 6.06 -17.66 -2.08
CA VAL A 317 5.83 -18.00 -0.67
C VAL A 317 5.66 -16.75 0.19
N CYS A 318 6.46 -15.70 -0.05
CA CYS A 318 6.32 -14.42 0.65
C CYS A 318 4.97 -13.73 0.35
N ALA A 319 4.48 -13.82 -0.89
CA ALA A 319 3.17 -13.31 -1.26
C ALA A 319 2.04 -14.06 -0.55
N THR A 320 2.14 -15.40 -0.52
CA THR A 320 1.17 -16.25 0.17
C THR A 320 1.11 -15.93 1.65
N THR A 321 2.24 -15.88 2.35
CA THR A 321 2.25 -15.57 3.79
C THR A 321 1.77 -14.15 4.08
N ALA A 322 2.09 -13.18 3.22
CA ALA A 322 1.57 -11.81 3.33
C ALA A 322 0.04 -11.72 3.16
N ALA A 323 -0.56 -12.62 2.38
CA ALA A 323 -2.00 -12.66 2.15
C ALA A 323 -2.79 -13.36 3.26
N VAL A 324 -2.15 -14.27 4.02
CA VAL A 324 -2.82 -15.09 5.05
C VAL A 324 -3.65 -14.27 6.04
N PRO A 325 -3.15 -13.18 6.66
CA PRO A 325 -3.94 -12.41 7.62
C PRO A 325 -5.22 -11.83 7.03
N TYR A 326 -5.19 -11.50 5.74
CA TYR A 326 -6.27 -10.79 5.05
C TYR A 326 -7.29 -11.72 4.38
N LEU A 327 -6.90 -12.97 4.14
CA LEU A 327 -7.77 -14.00 3.58
C LEU A 327 -8.36 -14.90 4.67
N PHE A 328 -7.64 -15.10 5.78
CA PHE A 328 -7.95 -16.14 6.76
C PHE A 328 -8.04 -15.66 8.22
N MET A 329 -7.68 -14.41 8.53
CA MET A 329 -7.66 -13.92 9.92
C MET A 329 -8.59 -12.74 10.22
N ILE A 330 -8.96 -11.95 9.21
CA ILE A 330 -9.78 -10.74 9.37
C ILE A 330 -11.15 -10.98 8.72
N GLY A 331 -12.25 -10.75 9.46
CA GLY A 331 -13.62 -10.93 8.97
C GLY A 331 -14.21 -9.74 8.19
N TYR A 332 -13.38 -9.04 7.42
CA TYR A 332 -13.80 -7.93 6.55
C TYR A 332 -12.74 -7.69 5.45
N ALA A 333 -13.08 -6.94 4.41
CA ALA A 333 -12.17 -6.70 3.29
C ALA A 333 -11.88 -5.23 2.98
N ALA A 334 -10.64 -5.01 2.57
CA ALA A 334 -10.15 -3.81 1.92
C ALA A 334 -9.13 -4.24 0.85
N PRO A 335 -9.38 -3.98 -0.45
CA PRO A 335 -8.53 -4.47 -1.55
C PRO A 335 -7.05 -4.14 -1.39
N ARG A 336 -6.77 -2.96 -0.79
CA ARG A 336 -5.42 -2.48 -0.54
C ARG A 336 -4.59 -3.37 0.37
N PHE A 337 -5.20 -4.21 1.20
CA PHE A 337 -4.45 -5.07 2.12
C PHE A 337 -3.59 -6.11 1.39
N LEU A 338 -4.00 -6.52 0.18
CA LEU A 338 -3.30 -7.51 -0.62
C LEU A 338 -2.21 -6.90 -1.54
N LEU A 339 -1.98 -5.58 -1.51
CA LEU A 339 -0.96 -4.93 -2.36
C LEU A 339 0.43 -5.58 -2.25
N PRO A 340 0.96 -5.94 -1.06
CA PRO A 340 2.25 -6.62 -0.96
C PRO A 340 2.27 -7.99 -1.68
N ALA A 341 1.17 -8.74 -1.58
CA ALA A 341 1.04 -10.01 -2.29
C ALA A 341 0.98 -9.80 -3.81
N TYR A 342 0.18 -8.84 -4.29
CA TYR A 342 0.10 -8.51 -5.71
C TYR A 342 1.44 -8.08 -6.30
N ALA A 343 2.19 -7.23 -5.59
CA ALA A 343 3.50 -6.78 -6.01
C ALA A 343 4.49 -7.94 -6.19
N LEU A 344 4.56 -8.84 -5.21
CA LEU A 344 5.42 -10.02 -5.25
C LEU A 344 4.99 -11.04 -6.32
N LEU A 345 3.67 -11.22 -6.53
CA LEU A 345 3.10 -12.10 -7.56
C LEU A 345 3.30 -11.57 -8.98
N ALA A 346 3.42 -10.25 -9.17
CA ALA A 346 3.55 -9.65 -10.49
C ALA A 346 4.79 -10.14 -11.26
N ILE A 347 5.89 -10.46 -10.55
CA ILE A 347 7.13 -10.97 -11.17
C ILE A 347 6.93 -12.35 -11.81
N PRO A 348 6.52 -13.41 -11.07
CA PRO A 348 6.30 -14.72 -11.67
C PRO A 348 5.16 -14.73 -12.70
N VAL A 349 4.12 -13.91 -12.50
CA VAL A 349 3.04 -13.78 -13.48
C VAL A 349 3.57 -13.20 -14.79
N ALA A 350 4.34 -12.10 -14.75
CA ALA A 350 4.94 -11.52 -15.94
C ALA A 350 5.84 -12.52 -16.67
N ASP A 351 6.69 -13.25 -15.93
CA ASP A 351 7.58 -14.26 -16.50
C ASP A 351 6.81 -15.40 -17.20
N GLY A 352 5.68 -15.84 -16.62
CA GLY A 352 4.76 -16.81 -17.22
C GLY A 352 4.10 -16.28 -18.50
N LEU A 353 3.56 -15.05 -18.47
CA LEU A 353 2.91 -14.41 -19.63
C LEU A 353 3.88 -14.22 -20.80
N PHE A 354 5.12 -13.79 -20.54
CA PHE A 354 6.13 -13.66 -21.59
C PHE A 354 6.45 -15.01 -22.25
N ARG A 355 6.37 -16.12 -21.51
CA ARG A 355 6.54 -17.46 -22.09
C ARG A 355 5.35 -17.90 -22.94
N LEU A 356 4.13 -17.61 -22.51
CA LEU A 356 2.93 -17.87 -23.32
C LEU A 356 2.99 -17.12 -24.65
N ALA A 357 3.38 -15.84 -24.62
CA ALA A 357 3.49 -15.00 -25.81
C ALA A 357 4.71 -15.33 -26.71
N ALA A 358 5.75 -15.96 -26.17
CA ALA A 358 7.00 -16.24 -26.87
C ALA A 358 7.25 -17.73 -27.16
N THR A 359 6.20 -18.55 -27.25
CA THR A 359 6.30 -19.98 -27.56
C THR A 359 7.17 -20.22 -28.82
N PRO A 360 8.32 -20.92 -28.72
CA PRO A 360 9.26 -21.05 -29.84
C PRO A 360 8.68 -21.93 -30.96
N GLY A 361 8.70 -21.44 -32.20
CA GLY A 361 8.58 -22.25 -33.42
C GLY A 361 7.18 -22.77 -33.82
N GLY A 362 6.12 -22.48 -33.08
CA GLY A 362 4.77 -22.94 -33.42
C GLY A 362 3.99 -21.96 -34.30
N ARG A 363 3.24 -22.47 -35.28
CA ARG A 363 2.20 -21.72 -36.04
C ARG A 363 1.23 -20.91 -35.17
N TRP A 364 1.13 -21.26 -33.89
CA TRP A 364 0.22 -20.69 -32.89
C TRP A 364 0.79 -19.50 -32.11
N ARG A 365 2.06 -19.13 -32.30
CA ARG A 365 2.69 -17.98 -31.64
C ARG A 365 1.94 -16.65 -31.84
N PRO A 366 1.51 -16.25 -33.06
CA PRO A 366 0.74 -15.01 -33.23
C PRO A 366 -0.61 -15.08 -32.50
N VAL A 367 -1.26 -16.25 -32.48
CA VAL A 367 -2.52 -16.48 -31.77
C VAL A 367 -2.33 -16.32 -30.26
N GLY A 368 -1.33 -16.96 -29.67
CA GLY A 368 -1.02 -16.82 -28.24
C GLY A 368 -0.68 -15.38 -27.83
N ALA A 369 0.11 -14.68 -28.65
CA ALA A 369 0.42 -13.28 -28.42
C ALA A 369 -0.82 -12.38 -28.52
N ALA A 370 -1.68 -12.60 -29.52
CA ALA A 370 -2.93 -11.87 -29.70
C ALA A 370 -3.91 -12.11 -28.53
N LEU A 371 -4.05 -13.35 -28.06
CA LEU A 371 -4.89 -13.68 -26.90
C LEU A 371 -4.39 -13.02 -25.61
N VAL A 372 -3.07 -13.05 -25.36
CA VAL A 372 -2.48 -12.34 -24.21
C VAL A 372 -2.70 -10.83 -24.33
N ALA A 373 -2.50 -10.25 -25.51
CA ALA A 373 -2.72 -8.84 -25.75
C ALA A 373 -4.20 -8.44 -25.53
N LEU A 374 -5.14 -9.22 -26.05
CA LEU A 374 -6.58 -9.00 -25.87
C LEU A 374 -6.99 -9.14 -24.41
N ALA A 375 -6.49 -10.16 -23.71
CA ALA A 375 -6.75 -10.35 -22.28
C ALA A 375 -6.20 -9.20 -21.43
N LEU A 376 -5.00 -8.71 -21.75
CA LEU A 376 -4.41 -7.54 -21.09
C LEU A 376 -5.19 -6.26 -21.40
N ALA A 377 -5.63 -6.06 -22.65
CA ALA A 377 -6.46 -4.91 -23.02
C ALA A 377 -7.80 -4.91 -22.28
N GLY A 378 -8.48 -6.07 -22.24
CA GLY A 378 -9.71 -6.24 -21.45
C GLY A 378 -9.48 -6.02 -19.95
N HIS A 379 -8.38 -6.54 -19.41
CA HIS A 379 -7.99 -6.29 -18.02
C HIS A 379 -7.78 -4.80 -17.74
N LEU A 380 -7.06 -4.08 -18.61
CA LEU A 380 -6.84 -2.64 -18.46
C LEU A 380 -8.13 -1.84 -18.54
N ALA A 381 -9.05 -2.19 -19.46
CA ALA A 381 -10.36 -1.56 -19.55
C ALA A 381 -11.17 -1.74 -18.24
N VAL A 382 -11.13 -2.94 -17.67
CA VAL A 382 -11.75 -3.23 -16.37
C VAL A 382 -11.11 -2.44 -15.24
N GLN A 383 -9.77 -2.43 -15.14
CA GLN A 383 -9.08 -1.67 -14.09
C GLN A 383 -9.36 -0.16 -14.21
N TYR A 384 -9.41 0.36 -15.44
CA TYR A 384 -9.77 1.75 -15.71
C TYR A 384 -11.19 2.07 -15.26
N ALA A 385 -12.19 1.28 -15.66
CA ALA A 385 -13.58 1.50 -15.28
C ALA A 385 -13.76 1.48 -13.75
N VAL A 386 -13.06 0.58 -13.04
CA VAL A 386 -13.13 0.52 -11.57
C VAL A 386 -12.45 1.72 -10.91
N VAL A 387 -11.26 2.14 -11.37
CA VAL A 387 -10.58 3.30 -10.76
C VAL A 387 -11.36 4.58 -11.00
N ASP A 388 -11.88 4.79 -12.21
CA ASP A 388 -12.67 5.96 -12.61
C ASP A 388 -13.90 6.12 -11.72
N HIS A 389 -14.72 5.06 -11.63
CA HIS A 389 -15.89 5.03 -10.76
C HIS A 389 -15.53 5.22 -9.27
N THR A 390 -14.43 4.63 -8.82
CA THR A 390 -13.99 4.74 -7.41
C THR A 390 -13.54 6.17 -7.08
N VAL A 391 -12.81 6.80 -7.99
CA VAL A 391 -12.35 8.19 -7.86
C VAL A 391 -13.54 9.13 -7.80
N ASP A 392 -14.49 9.02 -8.72
CA ASP A 392 -15.68 9.87 -8.75
C ASP A 392 -16.49 9.77 -7.46
N ARG A 393 -16.77 8.55 -7.03
CA ARG A 393 -17.55 8.30 -5.80
C ARG A 393 -16.84 8.86 -4.57
N THR A 394 -15.53 8.63 -4.45
CA THR A 394 -14.76 9.12 -3.29
C THR A 394 -14.56 10.63 -3.32
N ALA A 395 -14.37 11.24 -4.50
CA ALA A 395 -14.33 12.68 -4.68
C ALA A 395 -15.66 13.34 -4.31
N ALA A 396 -16.80 12.73 -4.67
CA ALA A 396 -18.12 13.21 -4.27
C ALA A 396 -18.30 13.19 -2.74
N ALA A 397 -17.91 12.09 -2.07
CA ALA A 397 -17.96 11.98 -0.61
C ALA A 397 -17.06 13.02 0.08
N ARG A 398 -15.82 13.21 -0.40
CA ARG A 398 -14.88 14.20 0.14
C ARG A 398 -15.39 15.64 -0.03
N ARG A 399 -16.03 15.96 -1.17
CA ARG A 399 -16.71 17.24 -1.38
C ARG A 399 -17.90 17.43 -0.44
N ALA A 400 -18.64 16.37 -0.12
CA ALA A 400 -19.72 16.44 0.86
C ALA A 400 -19.22 16.78 2.27
N TRP A 401 -18.10 16.19 2.70
CA TRP A 401 -17.47 16.56 3.98
C TRP A 401 -17.02 18.01 4.02
N ALA A 402 -16.39 18.50 2.95
CA ALA A 402 -15.99 19.91 2.85
C ALA A 402 -17.18 20.87 2.90
N ARG A 403 -18.32 20.53 2.27
CA ARG A 403 -19.56 21.32 2.39
C ARG A 403 -20.10 21.34 3.81
N THR A 404 -20.09 20.21 4.50
CA THR A 404 -20.53 20.13 5.91
C THR A 404 -19.59 20.92 6.84
N ALA A 405 -18.28 20.91 6.59
CA ALA A 405 -17.34 21.77 7.31
C ALA A 405 -17.64 23.26 7.11
N ALA A 406 -17.93 23.69 5.88
CA ALA A 406 -18.32 25.07 5.59
C ALA A 406 -19.65 25.46 6.24
N GLU A 407 -20.63 24.54 6.31
CA GLU A 407 -21.86 24.76 7.07
C GLU A 407 -21.60 24.90 8.58
N LEU A 408 -20.76 24.05 9.16
CA LEU A 408 -20.37 24.15 10.57
C LEU A 408 -19.73 25.53 10.87
N HIS A 409 -18.86 26.03 10.00
CA HIS A 409 -18.27 27.37 10.13
C HIS A 409 -19.30 28.50 10.04
N ARG A 410 -20.37 28.34 9.25
CA ARG A 410 -21.50 29.30 9.17
C ARG A 410 -22.37 29.26 10.43
N LEU A 411 -22.49 28.09 11.05
CA LEU A 411 -23.20 27.88 12.32
C LEU A 411 -22.36 28.26 13.56
N GLY A 412 -21.19 28.86 13.37
CA GLY A 412 -20.31 29.33 14.46
C GLY A 412 -19.40 28.26 15.07
N VAL A 413 -19.42 27.02 14.58
CA VAL A 413 -18.52 25.95 15.04
C VAL A 413 -17.16 26.12 14.35
N ARG A 414 -16.27 26.89 14.98
CA ARG A 414 -14.92 27.23 14.47
C ARG A 414 -13.84 26.90 15.51
N PRO A 415 -12.57 26.68 15.08
CA PRO A 415 -11.49 26.35 16.00
C PRO A 415 -11.26 27.43 17.08
N PRO A 416 -10.98 27.04 18.34
CA PRO A 416 -10.97 25.67 18.87
C PRO A 416 -12.40 25.11 19.02
N CYS A 417 -12.64 23.90 18.52
CA CYS A 417 -13.95 23.23 18.50
C CYS A 417 -13.82 21.71 18.58
N LEU A 418 -14.91 21.02 18.94
CA LEU A 418 -14.99 19.56 19.01
C LEU A 418 -16.16 19.00 18.20
N LEU A 419 -15.89 18.04 17.32
CA LEU A 419 -16.92 17.27 16.62
C LEU A 419 -16.95 15.82 17.10
N THR A 420 -18.15 15.25 17.23
CA THR A 420 -18.35 13.84 17.60
C THR A 420 -19.37 13.16 16.71
N GLY A 421 -19.43 11.81 16.74
CA GLY A 421 -20.45 11.05 16.01
C GLY A 421 -20.09 10.70 14.57
N HIS A 422 -21.10 10.62 13.70
CA HIS A 422 -20.98 10.11 12.34
C HIS A 422 -19.99 10.95 11.50
N GLU A 423 -18.98 10.29 10.91
CA GLU A 423 -17.97 10.94 10.07
C GLU A 423 -17.22 12.12 10.71
N ALA A 424 -17.21 12.18 12.05
CA ALA A 424 -16.60 13.28 12.77
C ALA A 424 -15.10 13.44 12.48
N ILE A 425 -14.34 12.36 12.24
CA ILE A 425 -12.90 12.44 11.97
C ILE A 425 -12.61 13.21 10.67
N PRO A 426 -13.10 12.78 9.49
CA PRO A 426 -12.84 13.53 8.27
C PRO A 426 -13.44 14.94 8.33
N ILE A 427 -14.68 15.11 8.80
CA ILE A 427 -15.32 16.43 8.84
C ILE A 427 -14.58 17.38 9.79
N ALA A 428 -14.11 16.91 10.96
CA ALA A 428 -13.33 17.72 11.88
C ALA A 428 -12.01 18.18 11.26
N PHE A 429 -11.35 17.32 10.49
CA PHE A 429 -10.13 17.70 9.76
C PHE A 429 -10.39 18.84 8.76
N TYR A 430 -11.48 18.78 7.98
CA TYR A 430 -11.86 19.87 7.08
C TYR A 430 -12.34 21.13 7.81
N THR A 431 -12.86 20.99 9.02
CA THR A 431 -13.33 22.12 9.85
C THR A 431 -12.20 22.75 10.67
N GLY A 432 -11.07 22.06 10.84
CA GLY A 432 -9.98 22.42 11.77
C GLY A 432 -10.29 22.11 13.24
N CYS A 433 -11.33 21.33 13.52
CA CYS A 433 -11.75 20.95 14.87
C CYS A 433 -11.03 19.69 15.37
N ALA A 434 -11.05 19.49 16.69
CA ALA A 434 -10.78 18.19 17.28
C ALA A 434 -11.93 17.20 16.97
N SER A 435 -11.62 15.91 16.92
CA SER A 435 -12.61 14.84 16.80
C SER A 435 -12.56 13.90 18.00
N ALA A 436 -13.71 13.51 18.53
CA ALA A 436 -13.77 12.50 19.59
C ALA A 436 -14.97 11.56 19.45
N GLN A 437 -14.84 10.37 20.04
CA GLN A 437 -15.89 9.36 20.07
C GLN A 437 -15.97 8.74 21.47
N THR A 438 -17.19 8.43 21.90
CA THR A 438 -17.43 7.70 23.15
C THR A 438 -17.48 6.19 22.96
N ARG A 439 -17.59 5.70 21.72
CA ARG A 439 -17.76 4.28 21.38
C ARG A 439 -17.08 3.93 20.05
N GLY A 440 -16.92 2.62 19.82
CA GLY A 440 -16.34 2.07 18.61
C GLY A 440 -14.81 2.12 18.59
N ASN A 441 -14.22 1.82 17.43
CA ASN A 441 -12.78 1.63 17.26
C ASN A 441 -11.93 2.90 17.47
N ASN A 442 -12.58 4.06 17.54
CA ASN A 442 -11.93 5.36 17.76
C ASN A 442 -12.36 6.00 19.08
N ALA A 443 -12.92 5.22 20.03
CA ALA A 443 -13.33 5.74 21.32
C ALA A 443 -12.12 6.30 22.09
N ASN A 444 -12.20 7.57 22.48
CA ASN A 444 -11.10 8.30 23.11
C ASN A 444 -11.57 9.33 24.15
N THR A 445 -12.87 9.41 24.42
CA THR A 445 -13.44 10.34 25.41
C THR A 445 -14.69 9.74 26.06
N THR A 446 -15.24 10.44 27.05
CA THR A 446 -16.47 10.08 27.75
C THR A 446 -17.58 11.10 27.50
N GLU A 447 -18.82 10.71 27.75
CA GLU A 447 -19.97 11.62 27.68
C GLU A 447 -19.82 12.82 28.63
N ALA A 448 -19.40 12.57 29.87
CA ALA A 448 -19.15 13.62 30.86
C ALA A 448 -18.09 14.62 30.40
N GLU A 449 -17.04 14.15 29.72
CA GLU A 449 -16.00 15.01 29.19
C GLU A 449 -16.48 15.87 28.02
N ILE A 450 -17.30 15.31 27.11
CA ILE A 450 -17.93 16.07 26.03
C ILE A 450 -18.82 17.17 26.62
N LEU A 451 -19.68 16.84 27.58
CA LEU A 451 -20.56 17.80 28.25
C LEU A 451 -19.82 18.90 29.02
N ARG A 452 -18.66 18.56 29.62
CA ARG A 452 -17.78 19.56 30.23
C ARG A 452 -17.13 20.48 29.19
N THR A 453 -16.86 19.94 28.00
CA THR A 453 -16.24 20.68 26.89
C THR A 453 -17.20 21.70 26.26
N THR A 454 -18.51 21.41 26.22
CA THR A 454 -19.53 22.36 25.71
C THR A 454 -19.56 23.68 26.46
N ARG A 455 -19.09 23.71 27.71
CA ARG A 455 -19.01 24.93 28.54
C ARG A 455 -17.83 25.83 28.15
N ARG A 456 -16.90 25.36 27.33
CA ARG A 456 -15.62 26.04 27.02
C ARG A 456 -15.47 26.41 25.56
N ILE A 457 -15.87 25.50 24.67
CA ILE A 457 -15.70 25.65 23.23
C ILE A 457 -16.94 25.13 22.48
N PRO A 458 -17.15 25.54 21.22
CA PRO A 458 -18.20 24.99 20.38
C PRO A 458 -18.08 23.47 20.21
N VAL A 459 -19.19 22.76 20.42
CA VAL A 459 -19.30 21.32 20.24
C VAL A 459 -20.48 21.01 19.33
N ALA A 460 -20.27 20.12 18.37
CA ALA A 460 -21.35 19.59 17.56
C ALA A 460 -21.29 18.06 17.46
N VAL A 461 -22.46 17.42 17.55
CA VAL A 461 -22.61 15.99 17.27
C VAL A 461 -23.16 15.82 15.86
N LEU A 462 -22.52 14.97 15.08
CA LEU A 462 -22.94 14.63 13.73
C LEU A 462 -23.68 13.29 13.75
N SER A 463 -24.81 13.22 13.07
CA SER A 463 -25.56 11.97 12.88
C SER A 463 -25.92 11.79 11.41
N GLY A 464 -25.79 10.55 10.91
CA GLY A 464 -26.21 10.21 9.55
C GLY A 464 -27.74 10.16 9.40
N PRO A 465 -28.24 9.88 8.17
CA PRO A 465 -29.66 9.92 7.84
C PRO A 465 -30.55 9.09 8.78
N ALA A 466 -30.14 7.85 9.05
CA ALA A 466 -30.87 6.91 9.92
C ALA A 466 -30.33 6.85 11.36
N GLY A 467 -29.23 7.56 11.67
CA GLY A 467 -28.57 7.47 12.97
C GLY A 467 -29.25 8.33 14.04
N ARG A 468 -29.53 7.78 15.22
CA ARG A 468 -30.01 8.62 16.35
C ARG A 468 -28.81 9.29 17.04
N PRO A 469 -28.90 10.57 17.42
CA PRO A 469 -27.88 11.18 18.25
C PRO A 469 -27.80 10.47 19.62
N PRO A 470 -26.63 10.54 20.29
CA PRO A 470 -26.50 10.07 21.67
C PRO A 470 -27.45 10.83 22.60
N ALA A 471 -27.78 10.23 23.75
CA ALA A 471 -28.82 10.73 24.65
C ALA A 471 -28.62 12.20 25.03
N TYR A 472 -27.38 12.59 25.37
CA TYR A 472 -27.02 13.95 25.75
C TYR A 472 -27.20 15.02 24.66
N ALA A 473 -27.30 14.64 23.39
CA ALA A 473 -27.43 15.56 22.25
C ALA A 473 -28.83 15.55 21.63
N ARG A 474 -29.79 14.81 22.20
CA ARG A 474 -31.15 14.71 21.64
C ARG A 474 -31.94 16.01 21.69
N THR A 475 -31.66 16.85 22.69
CA THR A 475 -32.32 18.13 22.93
C THR A 475 -31.58 19.31 22.32
N TRP A 476 -30.44 19.07 21.67
CA TRP A 476 -29.62 20.11 21.06
C TRP A 476 -30.28 20.62 19.79
N GLU A 477 -29.95 21.86 19.41
CA GLU A 477 -30.49 22.48 18.22
C GLU A 477 -30.00 21.73 16.97
N VAL A 478 -30.94 21.37 16.08
CA VAL A 478 -30.63 20.55 14.90
C VAL A 478 -30.60 21.42 13.63
N ARG A 479 -29.54 21.24 12.85
CA ARG A 479 -29.39 21.76 11.48
C ARG A 479 -29.08 20.62 10.52
N ARG A 480 -29.31 20.82 9.23
CA ARG A 480 -29.03 19.83 8.18
C ARG A 480 -28.03 20.36 7.18
N SER A 481 -27.09 19.51 6.80
CA SER A 481 -26.15 19.73 5.68
C SER A 481 -26.14 18.49 4.81
N GLY A 482 -26.94 18.51 3.73
CA GLY A 482 -27.23 17.32 2.94
C GLY A 482 -27.82 16.21 3.83
N ASP A 483 -27.18 15.04 3.81
CA ASP A 483 -27.58 13.85 4.55
C ASP A 483 -27.16 13.84 6.03
N VAL A 484 -26.34 14.81 6.44
CA VAL A 484 -25.83 14.91 7.82
C VAL A 484 -26.72 15.84 8.64
N ARG A 485 -27.16 15.36 9.80
CA ARG A 485 -27.78 16.18 10.84
C ARG A 485 -26.73 16.62 11.85
N ILE A 486 -26.64 17.92 12.05
CA ILE A 486 -25.73 18.61 12.97
C ILE A 486 -26.52 18.98 14.21
N HIS A 487 -26.13 18.46 15.37
CA HIS A 487 -26.70 18.78 16.67
C HIS A 487 -25.74 19.74 17.38
N LEU A 488 -26.14 20.98 17.58
CA LEU A 488 -25.32 22.05 18.14
C LEU A 488 -25.50 22.14 19.66
N ALA A 489 -24.39 22.06 20.41
CA ALA A 489 -24.45 22.27 21.84
C ALA A 489 -24.90 23.70 22.17
N PRO A 490 -25.74 23.90 23.20
CA PRO A 490 -26.12 25.23 23.65
C PRO A 490 -24.88 26.01 24.13
N HIS A 491 -24.76 27.27 23.70
CA HIS A 491 -23.69 28.16 24.16
C HIS A 491 -23.88 28.43 25.66
N GLY A 492 -22.89 28.07 26.49
CA GLY A 492 -22.96 28.21 27.95
C GLY A 492 -23.33 26.94 28.73
N GLY A 493 -23.58 25.82 28.04
CA GLY A 493 -23.98 24.54 28.65
C GLY A 493 -25.46 24.54 29.08
N PRO A 494 -26.07 23.36 29.33
CA PRO A 494 -27.37 23.31 29.99
C PRO A 494 -27.22 23.82 31.44
N ALA A 495 -28.21 24.59 31.90
CA ALA A 495 -28.44 24.84 33.32
C ALA A 495 -28.63 23.51 34.08
#